data_AF-A0A2N2D6J1-F1
#
_entry.id   AF-A0A2N2D6J1-F1
#
_cell.length_a   1.000
_cell.length_b   1.000
_cell.length_c   1.000
_cell.angle_alpha   90.00
_cell.angle_beta   90.00
_cell.angle_gamma   90.00
#
_symmetry.space_group_name_H-M   'P 1'
#
loop_
_entity.id
_entity.type
_entity.pdbx_description
1 polymer ?
#
loop_
_entity_poly.entity_id
_entity_poly.type
_entity_poly.pdbx_seq_one_letter_code
_entity_poly.pdbx_strand_id
1 'polypeptide(L)'
;MNETCCSNSTNMVVVACSGASNLGQISNGIAVRIQQQGIGQMTCLAAIGAHVDSYIKSAIDADLIVIDGCAVACAKRTIEHVGISDFRYFDISGVLPDVVKGKKYDQVEFESEKALEIIMEQIK
;
A
#
# COMPACT_ATOMS: atom_id res chain seq x y z
N MET A 1 -25.85 14.25 -14.53
CA MET A 1 -25.99 13.32 -13.39
C MET A 1 -24.74 12.47 -13.35
N ASN A 2 -23.96 12.53 -12.28
CA ASN A 2 -23.11 11.40 -11.93
C ASN A 2 -23.19 11.24 -10.41
N GLU A 3 -24.16 10.41 -10.07
CA GLU A 3 -24.43 9.73 -8.82
C GLU A 3 -23.21 9.73 -7.88
N THR A 4 -23.22 10.62 -6.90
CA THR A 4 -22.39 10.48 -5.70
C THR A 4 -22.89 9.25 -4.97
N CYS A 5 -22.26 8.11 -5.23
CA CYS A 5 -22.52 6.88 -4.49
C CYS A 5 -21.86 7.01 -3.11
N CYS A 6 -22.56 7.69 -2.20
CA CYS A 6 -22.30 7.65 -0.77
C CYS A 6 -22.64 6.25 -0.24
N SER A 7 -21.84 5.25 -0.55
CA SER A 7 -21.65 4.11 0.33
C SER A 7 -20.59 4.51 1.36
N ASN A 8 -20.71 4.03 2.59
CA ASN A 8 -19.76 4.25 3.71
C ASN A 8 -18.36 3.68 3.41
N SER A 9 -17.75 4.07 2.31
CA SER A 9 -16.38 3.75 1.97
C SER A 9 -15.50 4.65 2.81
N THR A 10 -14.77 4.05 3.76
CA THR A 10 -13.56 4.66 4.30
C THR A 10 -12.80 5.28 3.12
N ASN A 11 -12.44 6.57 3.21
CA ASN A 11 -11.61 7.24 2.20
C ASN A 11 -10.18 6.68 2.26
N MET A 12 -10.04 5.37 2.11
CA MET A 12 -8.81 4.64 2.28
C MET A 12 -8.00 4.76 1.01
N VAL A 13 -6.78 5.27 1.17
CA VAL A 13 -5.81 5.34 0.08
C VAL A 13 -4.63 4.44 0.43
N VAL A 14 -4.22 3.59 -0.50
CA VAL A 14 -3.11 2.65 -0.30
C VAL A 14 -1.93 3.04 -1.18
N VAL A 15 -0.80 3.28 -0.53
CA VAL A 15 0.51 3.45 -1.17
C VAL A 15 1.32 2.18 -0.92
N ALA A 16 1.77 1.53 -1.99
CA ALA A 16 2.59 0.34 -1.90
C ALA A 16 4.00 0.54 -2.46
N CYS A 17 4.96 -0.18 -1.89
CA CYS A 17 6.29 -0.33 -2.41
C CYS A 17 6.30 -1.30 -3.60
N SER A 18 6.13 -0.80 -4.82
CA SER A 18 6.12 -1.62 -6.06
C SER A 18 7.53 -1.88 -6.62
N GLY A 19 8.51 -2.13 -5.75
CA GLY A 19 9.93 -2.28 -6.10
C GLY A 19 10.31 -3.61 -6.74
N ALA A 20 11.58 -3.75 -7.12
CA ALA A 20 12.08 -4.89 -7.90
C ALA A 20 12.17 -6.23 -7.14
N SER A 21 12.01 -6.30 -5.82
CA SER A 21 12.07 -7.57 -5.07
C SER A 21 10.70 -8.26 -5.01
N ASN A 22 10.70 -9.57 -4.75
CA ASN A 22 9.50 -10.34 -4.45
C ASN A 22 8.60 -9.65 -3.41
N LEU A 23 9.17 -9.19 -2.29
CA LEU A 23 8.40 -8.49 -1.26
C LEU A 23 7.79 -7.16 -1.73
N GLY A 24 8.43 -6.49 -2.71
CA GLY A 24 7.85 -5.30 -3.33
C GLY A 24 6.68 -5.67 -4.25
N GLN A 25 6.80 -6.77 -4.97
CA GLN A 25 5.68 -7.29 -5.77
C GLN A 25 4.53 -7.81 -4.90
N ILE A 26 4.81 -8.39 -3.73
CA ILE A 26 3.78 -8.76 -2.74
C ILE A 26 3.07 -7.51 -2.20
N SER A 27 3.82 -6.49 -1.79
CA SER A 27 3.27 -5.19 -1.38
C SER A 27 2.35 -4.59 -2.46
N ASN A 28 2.78 -4.62 -3.72
CA ASN A 28 1.98 -4.19 -4.86
C ASN A 28 0.73 -5.07 -5.06
N GLY A 29 0.86 -6.40 -4.94
CA GLY A 29 -0.25 -7.35 -5.07
C GLY A 29 -1.35 -7.12 -4.04
N ILE A 30 -0.97 -6.77 -2.81
CA ILE A 30 -1.93 -6.38 -1.76
C ILE A 30 -2.70 -5.12 -2.15
N ALA A 31 -2.02 -4.06 -2.61
CA ALA A 31 -2.69 -2.82 -3.02
C ALA A 31 -3.63 -3.02 -4.22
N VAL A 32 -3.23 -3.85 -5.20
CA VAL A 32 -4.08 -4.23 -6.35
C VAL A 32 -5.34 -4.94 -5.87
N ARG A 33 -5.23 -5.86 -4.91
CA ARG A 33 -6.38 -6.60 -4.37
C ARG A 33 -7.33 -5.68 -3.59
N ILE A 34 -6.80 -4.78 -2.76
CA ILE A 34 -7.62 -3.78 -2.05
C ILE A 34 -8.45 -2.95 -3.05
N GLN A 35 -7.82 -2.51 -4.15
CA GLN A 35 -8.49 -1.79 -5.23
C GLN A 35 -9.57 -2.63 -5.92
N GLN A 36 -9.25 -3.87 -6.28
CA GLN A 36 -10.18 -4.78 -6.97
C GLN A 36 -11.38 -5.17 -6.10
N GLN A 37 -11.19 -5.27 -4.78
CA GLN A 37 -12.25 -5.57 -3.82
C GLN A 37 -13.09 -4.34 -3.46
N GLY A 38 -12.72 -3.14 -3.91
CA GLY A 38 -13.43 -1.89 -3.61
C GLY A 38 -13.28 -1.43 -2.15
N ILE A 39 -12.27 -1.93 -1.42
CA ILE A 39 -12.04 -1.61 -0.01
C ILE A 39 -11.36 -0.25 0.14
N GLY A 40 -10.49 0.11 -0.80
CA GLY A 40 -9.74 1.37 -0.83
C GLY A 40 -9.15 1.63 -2.20
N GLN A 41 -8.60 2.82 -2.41
CA GLN A 41 -8.02 3.23 -3.68
C GLN A 41 -6.49 3.18 -3.66
N MET A 42 -5.89 2.53 -4.65
CA MET A 42 -4.43 2.55 -4.79
C MET A 42 -3.95 3.90 -5.36
N THR A 43 -2.82 4.41 -4.85
CA THR A 43 -2.19 5.63 -5.38
C THR A 43 -0.71 5.41 -5.68
N CYS A 44 -0.17 6.17 -6.62
CA CYS A 44 1.19 5.97 -7.13
C CYS A 44 2.24 6.57 -6.19
N LEU A 45 3.04 5.71 -5.55
CA LEU A 45 4.22 6.14 -4.78
C LEU A 45 5.16 7.03 -5.60
N ALA A 46 5.38 6.68 -6.88
CA ALA A 46 6.25 7.43 -7.77
C ALA A 46 5.74 8.86 -8.04
N ALA A 47 4.42 9.07 -8.11
CA ALA A 47 3.84 10.40 -8.29
C ALA A 47 4.01 11.26 -7.03
N ILE A 48 3.87 10.64 -5.85
CA ILE A 48 4.16 11.32 -4.58
C ILE A 48 5.64 11.69 -4.48
N GLY A 49 6.55 10.75 -4.80
CA GLY A 49 8.00 11.01 -4.82
C GLY A 49 8.43 12.02 -5.89
N ALA A 50 7.64 12.19 -6.95
CA ALA A 50 7.83 13.23 -7.96
C ALA A 50 7.19 14.58 -7.57
N HIS A 51 6.67 14.71 -6.34
CA HIS A 51 6.01 15.90 -5.83
C HIS A 51 4.81 16.36 -6.67
N VAL A 52 4.00 15.42 -7.18
CA VAL A 52 2.76 15.77 -7.89
C VAL A 52 1.68 16.15 -6.87
N ASP A 53 1.30 17.44 -6.83
CA ASP A 53 0.41 18.02 -5.82
C ASP A 53 -0.92 17.27 -5.62
N SER A 54 -1.55 16.83 -6.70
CA SER A 54 -2.83 16.11 -6.62
C SER A 54 -2.72 14.78 -5.89
N TYR A 55 -1.58 14.08 -6.01
CA TYR A 55 -1.33 12.82 -5.33
C TYR A 55 -1.00 13.03 -3.86
N ILE A 56 -0.21 14.06 -3.54
CA ILE A 56 0.08 14.44 -2.14
C ILE A 56 -1.21 14.83 -1.42
N LYS A 57 -2.02 15.70 -2.03
CA LYS A 57 -3.30 16.12 -1.46
C LYS A 57 -4.25 14.95 -1.24
N SER A 58 -4.37 14.06 -2.24
CA SER A 58 -5.19 12.86 -2.11
C SER A 58 -4.74 11.94 -0.97
N ALA A 59 -3.43 11.88 -0.69
CA ALA A 59 -2.90 11.07 0.41
C ALA A 59 -3.12 11.73 1.78
N ILE A 60 -3.10 13.07 1.86
CA ILE A 60 -3.39 13.84 3.09
C ILE A 60 -4.87 13.74 3.48
N ASP A 61 -5.77 13.85 2.51
CA ASP A 61 -7.22 13.91 2.76
C ASP A 61 -7.82 12.50 3.05
N ALA A 62 -6.99 11.45 3.04
CA ALA A 62 -7.39 10.06 3.10
C ALA A 62 -6.92 9.34 4.37
N ASP A 63 -7.58 8.22 4.65
CA ASP A 63 -7.10 7.20 5.59
C ASP A 63 -5.96 6.41 4.93
N LEU A 64 -4.74 6.95 5.06
CA LEU A 64 -3.58 6.50 4.31
C LEU A 64 -3.00 5.20 4.90
N ILE A 65 -2.92 4.17 4.06
CA ILE A 65 -2.21 2.92 4.31
C ILE A 65 -0.92 2.93 3.50
N VAL A 66 0.22 2.77 4.18
CA VAL A 66 1.54 2.63 3.57
C VAL A 66 2.01 1.20 3.74
N ILE A 67 2.28 0.52 2.63
CA ILE A 67 2.76 -0.87 2.61
C ILE A 67 4.16 -0.86 2.03
N ASP A 68 5.15 -1.24 2.82
CA ASP A 68 6.52 -1.45 2.35
C ASP A 68 6.83 -2.93 2.23
N GLY A 69 7.59 -3.30 1.20
CA GLY A 69 8.03 -4.68 1.03
C GLY A 69 9.15 -5.08 1.99
N CYS A 70 9.95 -4.15 2.50
CA CYS A 70 11.07 -4.51 3.36
C CYS A 70 11.50 -3.36 4.28
N ALA A 71 12.34 -3.69 5.26
CA ALA A 71 12.90 -2.76 6.24
C ALA A 71 13.65 -1.53 5.68
N VAL A 72 13.90 -1.44 4.37
CA VAL A 72 14.40 -0.19 3.75
C VAL A 72 13.34 0.92 3.85
N ALA A 73 12.05 0.57 3.96
CA ALA A 73 10.95 1.50 4.21
C ALA A 73 10.88 2.63 3.17
N CYS A 74 11.02 2.28 1.87
CA CYS A 74 11.09 3.27 0.80
C CYS A 74 9.79 4.06 0.66
N ALA A 75 8.64 3.38 0.74
CA ALA A 75 7.34 4.04 0.66
C ALA A 75 7.14 4.97 1.85
N LYS A 76 7.31 4.46 3.07
CA LYS A 76 7.21 5.25 4.30
C LYS A 76 8.08 6.51 4.27
N ARG A 77 9.37 6.36 3.95
CA ARG A 77 10.30 7.50 3.89
C ARG A 77 9.89 8.53 2.85
N THR A 78 9.33 8.09 1.73
CA THR A 78 8.82 9.00 0.69
C THR A 78 7.60 9.78 1.19
N ILE A 79 6.67 9.11 1.87
CA ILE A 79 5.50 9.74 2.49
C ILE A 79 5.90 10.76 3.57
N GLU A 80 6.83 10.38 4.46
CA GLU A 80 7.37 11.28 5.48
C GLU A 80 8.10 12.49 4.86
N HIS A 81 8.81 12.30 3.74
CA HIS A 81 9.55 13.37 3.06
C HIS A 81 8.64 14.46 2.48
N VAL A 82 7.42 14.11 2.07
CA VAL A 82 6.41 15.09 1.60
C VAL A 82 5.60 15.69 2.75
N GLY A 83 5.97 15.42 4.01
CA GLY A 83 5.37 16.02 5.19
C GLY A 83 4.12 15.32 5.71
N ILE A 84 3.82 14.11 5.24
CA ILE A 84 2.69 13.33 5.73
C ILE A 84 3.16 12.43 6.88
N SER A 85 2.55 12.58 8.05
CA SER A 85 2.89 11.80 9.25
C SER A 85 1.75 10.94 9.79
N ASP A 86 0.52 11.17 9.33
CA ASP A 86 -0.66 10.41 9.73
C ASP A 86 -0.94 9.31 8.70
N PHE A 87 -0.50 8.09 9.00
CA PHE A 87 -0.72 6.91 8.17
C PHE A 87 -0.55 5.63 8.97
N ARG A 88 -1.27 4.57 8.58
CA ARG A 88 -0.98 3.21 9.04
C ARG A 88 0.12 2.60 8.19
N TYR A 89 1.05 1.90 8.82
CA TYR A 89 2.24 1.36 8.17
C TYR A 89 2.36 -0.15 8.35
N PHE A 90 2.63 -0.86 7.25
CA PHE A 90 2.86 -2.29 7.24
C PHE A 90 4.17 -2.61 6.51
N ASP A 91 5.03 -3.42 7.14
CA ASP A 91 6.24 -3.98 6.52
C ASP A 91 6.02 -5.47 6.22
N ILE A 92 5.94 -5.82 4.95
CA ILE A 92 5.69 -7.20 4.50
C ILE A 92 6.77 -8.17 4.99
N SER A 93 8.02 -7.72 5.16
CA SER A 93 9.07 -8.58 5.71
C SER A 93 8.86 -8.96 7.17
N GLY A 94 8.12 -8.13 7.93
CA GLY A 94 7.68 -8.44 9.29
C GLY A 94 6.39 -9.25 9.33
N VAL A 95 5.47 -9.00 8.38
CA VAL A 95 4.20 -9.74 8.26
C VAL A 95 4.44 -11.19 7.82
N LEU A 96 5.40 -11.41 6.93
CA LEU A 96 5.77 -12.72 6.40
C LEU A 96 7.25 -13.03 6.70
N PRO A 97 7.62 -13.39 7.95
CA PRO A 97 9.02 -13.55 8.35
C PRO A 97 9.74 -14.70 7.62
N ASP A 98 9.00 -15.69 7.12
CA ASP A 98 9.56 -16.82 6.37
C ASP A 98 9.85 -16.48 4.89
N VAL A 99 9.38 -15.33 4.41
CA VAL A 99 9.56 -14.89 3.02
C VAL A 99 10.79 -14.00 2.91
N VAL A 100 11.87 -14.57 2.38
CA VAL A 100 13.15 -13.87 2.24
C VAL A 100 13.12 -12.95 1.02
N LYS A 101 13.57 -11.69 1.20
CA LYS A 101 13.75 -10.72 0.10
C LYS A 101 14.66 -11.28 -0.98
N GLY A 102 14.19 -11.29 -2.23
CA GLY A 102 14.95 -11.77 -3.38
C GLY A 102 14.27 -11.47 -4.72
N LYS A 103 14.70 -12.18 -5.75
CA LYS A 103 14.17 -12.10 -7.13
C LYS A 103 13.46 -13.42 -7.53
N LYS A 104 12.65 -13.96 -6.61
CA LYS A 104 11.82 -15.15 -6.83
C LYS A 104 10.36 -14.73 -6.77
N TYR A 105 9.61 -14.90 -7.85
CA TYR A 105 8.26 -14.33 -7.98
C TYR A 105 7.17 -15.38 -8.13
N ASP A 106 7.53 -16.66 -8.00
CA ASP A 106 6.66 -17.82 -8.18
C ASP A 106 5.51 -17.88 -7.18
N GLN A 107 5.69 -17.32 -5.98
CA GLN A 107 4.69 -17.35 -4.90
C GLN A 107 4.06 -15.98 -4.60
N VAL A 108 4.41 -14.93 -5.35
CA VAL A 108 3.97 -13.55 -5.05
C VAL A 108 2.46 -13.45 -4.91
N GLU A 109 1.70 -14.15 -5.76
CA GLU A 109 0.25 -14.11 -5.72
C GLU A 109 -0.31 -14.70 -4.43
N PHE A 110 0.12 -15.92 -4.09
CA PHE A 110 -0.26 -16.61 -2.86
C PHE A 110 0.17 -15.85 -1.60
N GLU A 111 1.40 -15.33 -1.59
CA GLU A 111 1.92 -14.55 -0.48
C GLU A 111 1.19 -13.20 -0.32
N SER A 112 0.73 -12.60 -1.43
CA SER A 112 -0.09 -11.37 -1.40
C SER A 112 -1.44 -11.61 -0.76
N GLU A 113 -2.10 -12.73 -1.05
CA GLU A 113 -3.38 -13.10 -0.43
C GLU A 113 -3.22 -13.33 1.07
N LYS A 114 -2.24 -14.15 1.44
CA LYS A 114 -1.93 -14.43 2.84
C LYS A 114 -1.60 -13.15 3.63
N ALA A 115 -0.77 -12.27 3.07
CA ALA A 115 -0.42 -11.01 3.73
C ALA A 115 -1.61 -10.04 3.83
N LEU A 116 -2.46 -9.97 2.79
CA LEU A 116 -3.67 -9.16 2.82
C LEU A 116 -4.59 -9.58 3.97
N GLU A 117 -4.84 -10.88 4.16
CA GLU A 117 -5.67 -11.39 5.26
C GLU A 117 -5.16 -10.88 6.62
N ILE A 118 -3.86 -11.04 6.88
CA ILE A 118 -3.21 -10.62 8.14
C ILE A 118 -3.30 -9.10 8.34
N ILE A 119 -3.09 -8.31 7.28
CA ILE A 119 -3.15 -6.84 7.35
C ILE A 119 -4.59 -6.38 7.62
N MET A 120 -5.57 -6.97 6.95
CA MET A 120 -6.98 -6.58 7.10
C MET A 120 -7.52 -6.88 8.51
N GLU A 121 -6.98 -7.86 9.22
CA GLU A 121 -7.30 -8.09 10.63
C GLU A 121 -6.83 -6.97 11.56
N GLN A 122 -5.76 -6.25 11.20
CA GLN A 122 -5.19 -5.15 11.97
C GLN A 122 -5.81 -3.78 11.65
N ILE A 123 -6.58 -3.71 10.56
CA ILE A 123 -7.28 -2.48 10.11
C ILE A 123 -8.69 -2.39 10.72
N LYS A 124 -9.27 -3.51 11.18
CA LYS A 124 -10.57 -3.56 11.87
C LYS A 124 -10.53 -2.87 13.22
#